data_AF-A0A962W373-F1
#
_entry.id   AF-A0A962W373-F1
#
_cell.length_a   1.000
_cell.length_b   1.000
_cell.length_c   1.000
_cell.angle_alpha   90.00
_cell.angle_beta   90.00
_cell.angle_gamma   90.00
#
_symmetry.space_group_name_H-M   'P 1'
#
loop_
_entity.id
_entity.type
_entity.pdbx_description
1 polymer ?
#
loop_
_entity_poly.entity_id
_entity_poly.type
_entity_poly.pdbx_seq_one_letter_code
_entity_poly.pdbx_strand_id
1 'polypeptide(L)'
;MTGQLLICTDLDRTLIPNGPQSESPNARQHFATLCACPEVTLAYVSGRHRALIEQAISNYRLPQPDYVISDVGTTIYVVGSDNRWTRQQAWETEIAKDWAGKSHADIKSMLSTLPALRAQETAKQNAFKLSYYVPLQADHRELSRLIEQRLQDKGIASRLIWSIDEPAGIGLLDVLPARASKYH
;
A
#
# COMPACT_ATOMS: atom_id res chain seq x y z
N MET A 1 -19.93 27.01 -12.03
CA MET A 1 -18.88 26.46 -11.16
C MET A 1 -18.59 25.05 -11.67
N THR A 2 -17.53 24.87 -12.44
CA THR A 2 -17.01 23.52 -12.72
C THR A 2 -16.21 23.12 -11.48
N GLY A 3 -16.70 22.11 -10.74
CA GLY A 3 -16.07 21.65 -9.51
C GLY A 3 -14.77 20.93 -9.83
N GLN A 4 -13.73 21.12 -9.00
CA GLN A 4 -12.55 20.27 -9.03
C GLN A 4 -12.93 18.85 -8.59
N LEU A 5 -12.40 17.85 -9.27
CA LEU A 5 -12.62 16.43 -9.00
C LEU A 5 -11.30 15.79 -8.57
N LEU A 6 -11.31 15.09 -7.44
CA LEU A 6 -10.22 14.20 -7.05
C LEU A 6 -10.65 12.75 -7.31
N ILE A 7 -9.96 12.08 -8.22
CA ILE A 7 -10.17 10.67 -8.53
C ILE A 7 -9.11 9.85 -7.80
N CYS A 8 -9.54 9.03 -6.84
CA CYS A 8 -8.69 8.07 -6.16
C CYS A 8 -9.04 6.65 -6.65
N THR A 9 -8.08 5.93 -7.21
CA THR A 9 -8.31 4.56 -7.70
C THR A 9 -7.22 3.60 -7.28
N ASP A 10 -7.61 2.38 -6.90
CA ASP A 10 -6.67 1.26 -6.87
C ASP A 10 -6.26 0.86 -8.29
N LEU A 11 -5.19 0.08 -8.39
CA LEU A 11 -4.62 -0.36 -9.67
C LEU A 11 -5.05 -1.80 -9.98
N ASP A 12 -4.54 -2.75 -9.20
CA ASP A 12 -4.74 -4.19 -9.43
C ASP A 12 -6.21 -4.59 -9.32
N ARG A 13 -6.70 -5.35 -10.30
CA ARG A 13 -8.10 -5.79 -10.40
C ARG A 13 -9.14 -4.65 -10.33
N THR A 14 -8.73 -3.40 -10.55
CA THR A 14 -9.59 -2.21 -10.57
C THR A 14 -9.43 -1.47 -11.90
N LEU A 15 -8.31 -0.76 -12.08
CA LEU A 15 -7.97 -0.09 -13.34
C LEU A 15 -7.18 -1.02 -14.28
N ILE A 16 -6.41 -1.93 -13.69
CA ILE A 16 -5.60 -2.90 -14.39
C ILE A 16 -6.36 -4.23 -14.46
N PRO A 17 -6.65 -4.75 -15.67
CA PRO A 17 -7.29 -6.03 -15.88
C PRO A 17 -6.26 -7.17 -15.80
N ASN A 18 -5.58 -7.28 -14.67
CA ASN A 18 -4.63 -8.37 -14.37
C ASN A 18 -5.27 -9.51 -13.56
N GLY A 19 -6.60 -9.61 -13.61
CA GLY A 19 -7.38 -10.73 -13.12
C GLY A 19 -7.91 -11.60 -14.26
N PRO A 20 -8.69 -12.65 -13.95
CA PRO A 20 -9.30 -13.51 -14.96
C PRO A 20 -10.42 -12.82 -15.76
N GLN A 21 -10.95 -11.70 -15.29
CA GLN A 21 -12.00 -10.94 -15.96
C GLN A 21 -11.42 -10.08 -17.09
N SER A 22 -12.08 -10.13 -18.25
CA SER A 22 -11.78 -9.25 -19.37
C SER A 22 -12.01 -7.78 -19.01
N GLU A 23 -11.20 -6.90 -19.58
CA GLU A 23 -11.43 -5.46 -19.51
C GLU A 23 -12.77 -5.08 -20.16
N SER A 24 -13.49 -4.12 -19.57
CA SER A 24 -14.64 -3.52 -20.25
C SER A 24 -14.18 -2.75 -21.50
N PRO A 25 -14.93 -2.80 -22.62
CA PRO A 25 -14.53 -2.13 -23.85
C PRO A 25 -14.17 -0.65 -23.63
N ASN A 26 -12.98 -0.25 -24.10
CA ASN A 26 -12.45 1.12 -24.05
C ASN A 26 -12.28 1.72 -22.63
N ALA A 27 -12.31 0.93 -21.56
CA ALA A 27 -12.27 1.42 -20.17
C ALA A 27 -11.09 2.37 -19.91
N ARG A 28 -9.85 1.93 -20.18
CA ARG A 28 -8.65 2.78 -20.01
C ARG A 28 -8.64 4.00 -20.92
N GLN A 29 -9.20 3.92 -22.13
CA GLN A 29 -9.28 5.07 -23.03
C GLN A 29 -10.22 6.15 -22.46
N HIS A 30 -11.42 5.75 -22.01
CA HIS A 30 -12.36 6.68 -21.37
C HIS A 30 -11.77 7.27 -20.09
N PHE A 31 -11.08 6.45 -19.29
CA PHE A 31 -10.39 6.91 -18.10
C PHE A 31 -9.31 7.95 -18.43
N ALA A 32 -8.50 7.72 -19.47
CA ALA A 32 -7.49 8.68 -19.91
C ALA A 32 -8.10 10.00 -20.41
N THR A 33 -9.22 9.93 -21.15
CA THR A 33 -9.96 11.14 -21.57
C THR A 33 -10.46 11.94 -20.37
N LEU A 34 -11.01 11.27 -19.36
CA LEU A 34 -11.47 11.93 -18.13
C LEU A 34 -10.30 12.59 -17.37
N CYS A 35 -9.18 11.88 -17.21
CA CYS A 35 -8.02 12.40 -16.49
C CYS A 35 -7.28 13.52 -17.25
N ALA A 36 -7.56 13.72 -18.54
CA ALA A 36 -7.01 14.83 -19.31
C ALA A 36 -7.74 16.16 -19.06
N CYS A 37 -8.89 16.15 -18.37
CA CYS A 37 -9.59 17.36 -17.98
C CYS A 37 -8.81 18.14 -16.91
N PRO A 38 -8.55 19.46 -17.09
CA PRO A 38 -7.80 20.26 -16.11
C PRO A 38 -8.41 20.32 -14.70
N GLU A 39 -9.71 20.05 -14.58
CA GLU A 39 -10.42 20.01 -13.31
C GLU A 39 -10.22 18.69 -12.54
N VAL A 40 -9.62 17.68 -13.16
CA VAL A 40 -9.38 16.37 -12.57
C VAL A 40 -7.97 16.28 -12.00
N THR A 41 -7.89 15.95 -10.71
CA THR A 41 -6.67 15.52 -10.04
C THR A 41 -6.74 14.02 -9.84
N LEU A 42 -5.69 13.30 -10.25
CA LEU A 42 -5.61 11.85 -10.20
C LEU A 42 -4.69 11.37 -9.08
N ALA A 43 -5.20 10.46 -8.25
CA ALA A 43 -4.44 9.75 -7.24
C ALA A 43 -4.52 8.22 -7.44
N TYR A 44 -3.36 7.57 -7.59
CA TYR A 44 -3.30 6.10 -7.52
C TYR A 44 -3.12 5.64 -6.07
N VAL A 45 -3.94 4.69 -5.63
CA VAL A 45 -3.99 4.19 -4.25
C VAL A 45 -3.72 2.68 -4.23
N SER A 46 -2.45 2.31 -4.21
CA SER A 46 -1.99 0.94 -4.46
C SER A 46 -1.24 0.32 -3.29
N GLY A 47 -1.30 -1.01 -3.20
CA GLY A 47 -0.40 -1.79 -2.33
C GLY A 47 1.01 -1.97 -2.92
N ARG A 48 1.18 -1.69 -4.22
CA ARG A 48 2.47 -1.74 -4.92
C ARG A 48 3.42 -0.69 -4.35
N HIS A 49 4.71 -0.99 -4.40
CA HIS A 49 5.76 0.02 -4.20
C HIS A 49 5.97 0.81 -5.49
N ARG A 50 6.62 1.98 -5.38
CA ARG A 50 6.83 2.94 -6.48
C ARG A 50 7.22 2.30 -7.82
N ALA A 51 8.27 1.50 -7.87
CA ALA A 51 8.78 0.94 -9.13
C ALA A 51 7.73 0.06 -9.85
N LEU A 52 6.92 -0.71 -9.11
CA LEU A 52 5.84 -1.51 -9.70
C LEU A 52 4.66 -0.67 -10.18
N ILE A 53 4.46 0.53 -9.61
CA ILE A 53 3.47 1.49 -10.09
C ILE A 53 3.98 2.16 -11.38
N GLU A 54 5.23 2.63 -11.40
CA GLU A 54 5.86 3.19 -12.60
C GLU A 54 5.83 2.18 -13.77
N GLN A 55 6.14 0.91 -13.50
CA GLN A 55 6.02 -0.17 -14.49
C GLN A 55 4.57 -0.38 -14.94
N ALA A 56 3.58 -0.31 -14.03
CA ALA A 56 2.18 -0.44 -14.39
C ALA A 56 1.70 0.72 -15.28
N ILE A 57 2.09 1.95 -14.96
CA ILE A 57 1.79 3.15 -15.77
C ILE A 57 2.31 2.94 -17.19
N SER A 58 3.56 2.49 -17.33
CA SER A 58 4.17 2.21 -18.64
C SER A 58 3.46 1.07 -19.38
N ASN A 59 3.31 -0.09 -18.74
CA ASN A 59 2.83 -1.31 -19.37
C ASN A 59 1.36 -1.20 -19.81
N TYR A 60 0.54 -0.53 -19.00
CA TYR A 60 -0.90 -0.38 -19.26
C TYR A 60 -1.25 0.99 -19.87
N ARG A 61 -0.25 1.83 -20.15
CA ARG A 61 -0.42 3.18 -20.70
C ARG A 61 -1.42 4.01 -19.89
N LEU A 62 -1.30 3.95 -18.58
CA LEU A 62 -2.18 4.69 -17.67
C LEU A 62 -1.80 6.19 -17.68
N PRO A 63 -2.75 7.10 -17.39
CA PRO A 63 -2.45 8.51 -17.21
C PRO A 63 -1.39 8.74 -16.14
N GLN A 64 -0.64 9.83 -16.24
CA GLN A 64 0.23 10.24 -15.15
C GLN A 64 -0.63 10.75 -13.99
N PRO A 65 -0.41 10.26 -12.75
CA PRO A 65 -1.14 10.75 -11.59
C PRO A 65 -0.49 12.02 -11.05
N ASP A 66 -1.26 12.82 -10.31
CA ASP A 66 -0.75 13.93 -9.49
C ASP A 66 -0.25 13.43 -8.13
N TYR A 67 -0.88 12.38 -7.60
CA TYR A 67 -0.54 11.76 -6.32
C TYR A 67 -0.44 10.25 -6.43
N VAL A 68 0.46 9.66 -5.64
CA VAL A 68 0.54 8.21 -5.50
C VAL A 68 0.63 7.83 -4.04
N ILE A 69 -0.39 7.13 -3.56
CA ILE A 69 -0.41 6.46 -2.27
C ILE A 69 0.05 5.03 -2.52
N SER A 70 1.28 4.72 -2.13
CA SER A 70 1.92 3.41 -2.33
C SER A 70 2.06 2.65 -1.02
N ASP A 71 2.55 1.41 -1.12
CA ASP A 71 2.95 0.62 0.04
C ASP A 71 1.85 0.52 1.11
N VAL A 72 0.60 0.35 0.64
CA VAL A 72 -0.61 0.21 1.46
C VAL A 72 -0.88 1.45 2.33
N GLY A 73 -0.51 2.63 1.85
CA GLY A 73 -0.78 3.91 2.53
C GLY A 73 0.35 4.41 3.41
N THR A 74 1.50 3.73 3.42
CA THR A 74 2.65 4.17 4.24
C THR A 74 3.51 5.23 3.55
N THR A 75 3.36 5.42 2.25
CA THR A 75 4.08 6.43 1.49
C THR A 75 3.13 7.19 0.57
N ILE A 76 3.20 8.53 0.60
CA ILE A 76 2.49 9.40 -0.32
C ILE A 76 3.54 10.14 -1.16
N TYR A 77 3.39 10.08 -2.47
CA TYR A 77 4.16 10.86 -3.43
C TYR A 77 3.29 11.96 -4.03
N VAL A 78 3.87 13.14 -4.17
CA VAL A 78 3.40 14.18 -5.08
C VAL A 78 4.22 14.06 -6.37
N VAL A 79 3.54 14.01 -7.50
CA VAL A 79 4.17 13.90 -8.82
C VAL A 79 4.20 15.29 -9.44
N GLY A 80 5.40 15.83 -9.64
CA GLY A 80 5.59 17.13 -10.29
C GLY A 80 5.31 17.08 -11.79
N SER A 81 5.14 18.25 -12.40
CA SER A 81 5.01 18.40 -13.87
C SER A 81 6.22 17.91 -14.66
N ASP A 82 7.37 17.75 -14.00
CA ASP A 82 8.60 17.14 -14.51
C ASP A 82 8.63 15.60 -14.35
N ASN A 83 7.51 14.99 -13.94
CA ASN A 83 7.36 13.59 -13.57
C ASN A 83 8.26 13.14 -12.41
N ARG A 84 8.81 14.06 -11.60
CA ARG A 84 9.54 13.67 -10.38
C ARG A 84 8.58 13.40 -9.23
N TRP A 85 8.76 12.25 -8.62
CA TRP A 85 7.98 11.82 -7.46
C TRP A 85 8.68 12.23 -6.19
N THR A 86 8.03 13.10 -5.42
CA THR A 86 8.54 13.60 -4.14
C THR A 86 7.73 13.03 -2.99
N ARG A 87 8.39 12.39 -2.03
CA ARG A 87 7.72 11.86 -0.83
C ARG A 87 7.20 12.99 0.05
N GLN A 88 6.00 12.82 0.58
CA GLN A 88 5.42 13.72 1.53
C GLN A 88 5.90 13.39 2.96
N GLN A 89 7.01 14.01 3.37
CA GLN A 89 7.61 13.77 4.70
C GLN A 89 6.66 14.06 5.87
N ALA A 90 5.75 15.03 5.70
CA ALA A 90 4.75 15.33 6.72
C ALA A 90 3.84 14.12 7.03
N TRP A 91 3.49 13.33 6.00
CA TRP A 91 2.71 12.10 6.18
C TRP A 91 3.52 11.02 6.91
N GLU A 92 4.76 10.79 6.48
CA GLU A 92 5.66 9.85 7.15
C GLU A 92 5.86 10.22 8.64
N THR A 93 6.00 11.52 8.94
CA THR A 93 6.10 12.03 10.31
C THR A 93 4.82 11.84 11.11
N GLU A 94 3.65 11.98 10.47
CA GLU A 94 2.36 11.76 11.12
C GLU A 94 2.16 10.30 11.52
N ILE A 95 2.38 9.36 10.59
CA ILE A 95 2.21 7.93 10.87
C ILE A 95 3.29 7.38 11.81
N ALA A 96 4.49 7.97 11.83
CA ALA A 96 5.57 7.56 12.73
C ALA A 96 5.19 7.68 14.22
N LYS A 97 4.26 8.58 14.56
CA LYS A 97 3.76 8.77 15.94
C LYS A 97 3.16 7.48 16.51
N ASP A 98 2.50 6.69 15.67
CA ASP A 98 1.87 5.44 16.08
C ASP A 98 2.90 4.38 16.49
N TRP A 99 4.15 4.49 16.00
CA TRP A 99 5.22 3.56 16.34
C TRP A 99 5.99 3.94 17.61
N ALA A 100 5.58 4.99 18.33
CA ALA A 100 6.18 5.39 19.61
C ALA A 100 7.71 5.51 19.59
N GLY A 101 8.26 6.04 18.48
CA GLY A 101 9.70 6.20 18.26
C GLY A 101 10.46 4.90 17.94
N LYS A 102 9.76 3.79 17.72
CA LYS A 102 10.36 2.51 17.29
C LYS A 102 10.56 2.49 15.79
N SER A 103 11.67 1.89 15.37
CA SER A 103 12.01 1.69 13.96
C SER A 103 11.43 0.38 13.43
N HIS A 104 11.44 0.24 12.09
CA HIS A 104 11.16 -1.03 11.42
C HIS A 104 11.96 -2.20 12.04
N ALA A 105 13.25 -1.98 12.34
CA ALA A 105 14.12 -3.02 12.89
C ALA A 105 13.71 -3.44 14.31
N ASP A 106 13.29 -2.49 15.14
CA ASP A 106 12.80 -2.77 16.50
C ASP A 106 11.55 -3.65 16.45
N ILE A 107 10.57 -3.26 15.63
CA ILE A 107 9.32 -4.01 15.45
C ILE A 107 9.60 -5.40 14.88
N LYS A 108 10.47 -5.48 13.86
CA LYS A 108 10.89 -6.76 13.29
C LYS A 108 11.50 -7.69 14.35
N SER A 109 12.33 -7.14 15.24
CA SER A 109 12.92 -7.90 16.34
C SER A 109 11.89 -8.36 17.38
N MET A 110 10.83 -7.58 17.63
CA MET A 110 9.74 -7.98 18.54
C MET A 110 8.91 -9.16 17.98
N LEU A 111 8.81 -9.24 16.66
CA LEU A 111 8.03 -10.26 15.96
C LEU A 111 8.86 -11.50 15.54
N SER A 112 10.19 -11.46 15.64
CA SER A 112 11.08 -12.51 15.12
C SER A 112 10.89 -13.89 15.76
N THR A 113 10.36 -13.94 16.99
CA THR A 113 10.12 -15.20 17.71
C THR A 113 8.75 -15.82 17.40
N LEU A 114 7.95 -15.23 16.52
CA LEU A 114 6.69 -15.82 16.04
C LEU A 114 7.00 -16.75 14.85
N PRO A 115 6.93 -18.08 15.01
CA PRO A 115 7.39 -19.04 14.00
C PRO A 115 6.55 -19.02 12.71
N ALA A 116 5.29 -18.58 12.80
CA ALA A 116 4.39 -18.47 11.66
C ALA A 116 4.74 -17.29 10.72
N LEU A 117 5.57 -16.34 11.15
CA LEU A 117 5.92 -15.16 10.37
C LEU A 117 7.24 -15.38 9.64
N ARG A 118 7.19 -15.44 8.30
CA ARG A 118 8.38 -15.44 7.45
C ARG A 118 8.48 -14.10 6.73
N ALA A 119 9.52 -13.33 7.00
CA ALA A 119 9.69 -12.02 6.34
C ALA A 119 9.70 -12.16 4.81
N GLN A 120 9.00 -11.26 4.12
CA GLN A 120 9.07 -11.14 2.66
C GLN A 120 10.37 -10.43 2.23
N GLU A 121 10.62 -10.41 0.93
CA GLU A 121 11.84 -9.84 0.31
C GLU A 121 12.02 -8.36 0.70
N THR A 122 13.27 -7.87 0.76
CA THR A 122 13.60 -6.49 1.16
C THR A 122 12.84 -5.44 0.36
N ALA A 123 12.57 -5.70 -0.92
CA ALA A 123 11.82 -4.79 -1.80
C ALA A 123 10.35 -4.59 -1.40
N LYS A 124 9.80 -5.44 -0.52
CA LYS A 124 8.44 -5.31 0.03
C LYS A 124 8.41 -4.71 1.42
N GLN A 125 9.58 -4.42 1.99
CA GLN A 125 9.74 -3.78 3.29
C GLN A 125 9.95 -2.27 3.08
N ASN A 126 9.49 -1.46 4.02
CA ASN A 126 9.89 -0.05 4.09
C ASN A 126 9.95 0.45 5.53
N ALA A 127 10.30 1.72 5.72
CA ALA A 127 10.46 2.33 7.05
C ALA A 127 9.24 2.18 7.96
N PHE A 128 8.03 2.10 7.41
CA PHE A 128 6.75 2.01 8.11
C PHE A 128 5.91 0.79 7.70
N LYS A 129 6.53 -0.22 7.10
CA LYS A 129 5.85 -1.44 6.64
C LYS A 129 6.71 -2.67 6.87
N LEU A 130 6.15 -3.64 7.59
CA LEU A 130 6.70 -4.99 7.67
C LEU A 130 5.79 -5.98 6.97
N SER A 131 6.30 -6.64 5.92
CA SER A 131 5.56 -7.66 5.18
C SER A 131 6.04 -9.07 5.54
N TYR A 132 5.10 -9.97 5.81
CA TYR A 132 5.34 -11.36 6.12
C TYR A 132 4.51 -12.28 5.23
N TYR A 133 5.08 -13.44 4.92
CA TYR A 133 4.36 -14.63 4.48
C TYR A 133 3.89 -15.39 5.72
N VAL A 134 2.67 -15.91 5.67
CA VAL A 134 2.02 -16.67 6.74
C VAL A 134 1.40 -17.95 6.15
N PRO A 135 1.55 -19.13 6.79
CA PRO A 135 0.88 -20.35 6.34
C PRO A 135 -0.65 -20.18 6.31
N LEU A 136 -1.32 -20.70 5.28
CA LEU A 136 -2.79 -20.57 5.13
C LEU A 136 -3.58 -21.22 6.28
N GLN A 137 -3.01 -22.24 6.91
CA GLN A 137 -3.59 -22.96 8.03
C GLN A 137 -3.31 -22.31 9.39
N ALA A 138 -2.55 -21.21 9.43
CA ALA A 138 -2.28 -20.51 10.68
C ALA A 138 -3.56 -19.91 11.25
N ASP A 139 -3.71 -19.93 12.57
CA ASP A 139 -4.80 -19.22 13.23
C ASP A 139 -4.53 -17.71 13.19
N HIS A 140 -5.13 -17.04 12.21
CA HIS A 140 -4.99 -15.59 12.02
C HIS A 140 -5.46 -14.79 13.24
N ARG A 141 -6.47 -15.28 13.98
CA ARG A 141 -7.00 -14.56 15.16
C ARG A 141 -5.99 -14.61 16.29
N GLU A 142 -5.49 -15.80 16.62
CA GLU A 142 -4.49 -15.94 17.68
C GLU A 142 -3.18 -15.25 17.31
N LEU A 143 -2.74 -15.34 16.06
CA LEU A 143 -1.53 -14.66 15.60
C LEU A 143 -1.69 -13.13 15.66
N SER A 144 -2.85 -12.59 15.24
CA SER A 144 -3.13 -11.15 15.37
C SER A 144 -3.09 -10.71 16.83
N ARG A 145 -3.75 -11.46 17.73
CA ARG A 145 -3.76 -11.18 19.17
C ARG A 145 -2.33 -11.15 19.75
N LEU A 146 -1.48 -12.11 19.40
CA LEU A 146 -0.10 -12.18 19.85
C LEU A 146 0.75 -11.00 19.34
N ILE A 147 0.57 -10.63 18.06
CA ILE A 147 1.27 -9.48 17.47
C ILE A 147 0.83 -8.19 18.17
N GLU A 148 -0.48 -7.95 18.24
CA GLU A 148 -1.04 -6.75 18.87
C GLU A 148 -0.61 -6.63 20.33
N GLN A 149 -0.65 -7.72 21.10
CA GLN A 149 -0.18 -7.72 22.49
C GLN A 149 1.29 -7.29 22.60
N ARG A 150 2.19 -7.89 21.81
CA ARG A 150 3.63 -7.56 21.84
C ARG A 150 3.91 -6.10 21.47
N LEU A 151 3.16 -5.55 20.53
CA LEU A 151 3.34 -4.18 20.06
C LEU A 151 2.73 -3.17 21.05
N GLN A 152 1.53 -3.45 21.57
CA GLN A 152 0.87 -2.61 22.57
C GLN A 152 1.66 -2.55 23.88
N ASP A 153 2.31 -3.65 24.31
CA ASP A 153 3.21 -3.69 25.47
C ASP A 153 4.40 -2.71 25.33
N LYS A 154 4.67 -2.22 24.12
CA LYS A 154 5.69 -1.21 23.80
C LYS A 154 5.11 0.15 23.41
N GLY A 155 3.80 0.33 23.55
CA GLY A 155 3.08 1.56 23.18
C GLY A 155 2.92 1.76 21.67
N ILE A 156 3.18 0.72 20.86
CA ILE A 156 3.04 0.79 19.41
C ILE A 156 1.57 0.56 19.04
N ALA A 157 0.98 1.54 18.37
CA ALA A 157 -0.29 1.40 17.68
C ALA A 157 -0.03 0.89 16.25
N SER A 158 -0.52 -0.31 15.95
CA SER A 158 -0.34 -0.94 14.64
C SER A 158 -1.66 -1.30 13.99
N ARG A 159 -1.65 -1.36 12.66
CA ARG A 159 -2.69 -1.98 11.84
C ARG A 159 -2.13 -3.24 11.19
N LEU A 160 -2.90 -4.33 11.25
CA LEU A 160 -2.59 -5.59 10.58
C LEU A 160 -3.46 -5.72 9.33
N ILE A 161 -2.84 -5.86 8.17
CA ILE A 161 -3.53 -6.10 6.90
C ILE A 161 -3.27 -7.53 6.47
N TRP A 162 -4.33 -8.34 6.46
CA TRP A 162 -4.30 -9.72 6.01
C TRP A 162 -4.76 -9.82 4.55
N SER A 163 -4.05 -10.59 3.75
CA SER A 163 -4.47 -10.93 2.38
C SER A 163 -3.93 -12.30 1.98
N ILE A 164 -4.31 -12.78 0.79
CA ILE A 164 -3.88 -14.07 0.25
C ILE A 164 -3.31 -13.85 -1.15
N ASP A 165 -2.15 -14.44 -1.42
CA ASP A 165 -1.65 -14.64 -2.77
C ASP A 165 -2.24 -15.97 -3.29
N GLU A 166 -3.34 -15.88 -4.03
CA GLU A 166 -4.08 -17.05 -4.53
C GLU A 166 -3.21 -17.93 -5.45
N PRO A 167 -2.45 -17.39 -6.44
CA PRO A 167 -1.53 -18.19 -7.25
C PRO A 167 -0.46 -18.93 -6.44
N ALA A 168 0.11 -18.28 -5.43
CA ALA A 168 1.16 -18.89 -4.60
C ALA A 168 0.62 -19.74 -3.45
N GLY A 169 -0.69 -19.73 -3.20
CA GLY A 169 -1.33 -20.48 -2.12
C GLY A 169 -0.76 -20.11 -0.74
N ILE A 170 -0.51 -18.83 -0.49
CA ILE A 170 0.13 -18.35 0.75
C ILE A 170 -0.57 -17.13 1.34
N GLY A 171 -0.65 -17.08 2.68
CA GLY A 171 -1.15 -15.92 3.40
C GLY A 171 -0.11 -14.81 3.43
N LEU A 172 -0.58 -13.57 3.41
CA LEU A 172 0.23 -12.37 3.50
C LEU A 172 -0.25 -11.53 4.69
N LEU A 173 0.71 -10.94 5.40
CA LEU A 173 0.47 -10.00 6.48
C LEU A 173 1.34 -8.76 6.29
N ASP A 174 0.72 -7.58 6.31
CA ASP A 174 1.43 -6.31 6.49
C ASP A 174 1.17 -5.75 7.89
N VAL A 175 2.22 -5.36 8.60
CA VAL A 175 2.19 -4.63 9.87
C VAL A 175 2.58 -3.18 9.61
N LEU A 176 1.63 -2.26 9.83
CA LEU A 176 1.73 -0.84 9.51
C LEU A 176 1.44 0.03 10.75
N PRO A 177 1.79 1.32 10.76
CA PRO A 177 1.18 2.29 11.67
C PRO A 177 -0.34 2.24 11.66
N ALA A 178 -0.98 2.42 12.81
CA ALA A 178 -2.43 2.36 12.93
C ALA A 178 -3.17 3.35 12.02
N ARG A 179 -2.59 4.52 11.73
CA ARG A 179 -3.16 5.54 10.84
C ARG A 179 -2.96 5.21 9.36
N ALA A 180 -1.86 4.54 9.00
CA ALA A 180 -1.57 4.22 7.60
C ALA A 180 -2.63 3.28 7.01
N SER A 181 -3.33 3.73 5.96
CA SER A 181 -4.20 2.88 5.14
C SER A 181 -4.44 3.50 3.77
N LYS A 182 -5.14 2.77 2.91
CA LYS A 182 -5.72 3.34 1.68
C LYS A 182 -6.89 4.32 1.94
N TYR A 183 -7.44 4.37 3.16
CA TYR A 183 -8.67 5.12 3.51
C TYR A 183 -8.42 6.42 4.30
N HIS A 184 -7.23 6.59 4.86
CA HIS A 184 -6.83 7.71 5.72
C HIS A 184 -5.44 8.16 5.31
#